data_AF-A0A2G2CY09-F1
#
_entry.id   AF-A0A2G2CY09-F1
#
_cell.length_a   1.000
_cell.length_b   1.000
_cell.length_c   1.000
_cell.angle_alpha   90.00
_cell.angle_beta   90.00
_cell.angle_gamma   90.00
#
_symmetry.space_group_name_H-M   'P 1'
#
loop_
_entity.id
_entity.type
_entity.pdbx_description
1 polymer ?
#
loop_
_entity_poly.entity_id
_entity_poly.type
_entity_poly.pdbx_seq_one_letter_code
_entity_poly.pdbx_strand_id
1 'polypeptide(L)'
;MRILVLFSFLLIVTACSEPSVNIERGIYFWENDTPRLSSGNSDALDSLNIEKLYIKIFEVDRVSEKNKPIAKSSLRLESTILQNRKLIPCIFILNKVFIESSKSELDELAKDVVYLTSKYVNEKLAPGANVQCSEIQIDCDWSVKSQGNYFYFLRQIKKAWKKNVSCTLRLYPYKFHEKMGVPPCDRAMLMCYNLLNPIKNPRKNTILDIDEMSKYLDTKFDYPIPLDIALPVYSWLQCYDRERFKGVVHGPIEEYAPLLSHEKGLWYSMQADTVISDLYMRKGDRIKLERVSNKELSDAIDLIKSSGVLKNDAVFSYFHLSSQELKFYSYEKLNSYSSRLSN
;
A
#
# COMPACT_ATOMS: atom_id res chain seq x y z
N MET A 1 -62.62 19.32 44.73
CA MET A 1 -62.07 18.81 43.45
C MET A 1 -60.63 19.29 43.31
N ARG A 2 -59.65 18.40 43.46
CA ARG A 2 -58.22 18.69 43.24
C ARG A 2 -57.82 18.01 41.94
N ILE A 3 -57.41 18.79 40.94
CA ILE A 3 -56.94 18.29 39.64
C ILE A 3 -55.42 18.10 39.74
N LEU A 4 -54.97 16.86 39.55
CA LEU A 4 -53.57 16.49 39.37
C LEU A 4 -53.06 17.07 38.03
N VAL A 5 -51.98 17.85 38.07
CA VAL A 5 -51.20 18.20 36.88
C VAL A 5 -50.01 17.24 36.83
N LEU A 6 -50.08 16.27 35.92
CA LEU A 6 -49.02 15.32 35.62
C LEU A 6 -48.05 15.98 34.62
N PHE A 7 -46.91 16.47 35.09
CA PHE A 7 -45.84 16.99 34.23
C PHE A 7 -45.04 15.80 33.67
N SER A 8 -45.37 15.38 32.44
CA SER A 8 -44.59 14.39 31.69
C SER A 8 -43.34 15.07 31.14
N PHE A 9 -42.19 14.84 31.78
CA PHE A 9 -40.89 15.27 31.31
C PHE A 9 -40.39 14.27 30.25
N LEU A 10 -40.72 14.52 28.99
CA LEU A 10 -40.23 13.74 27.85
C LEU A 10 -38.76 14.12 27.59
N LEU A 11 -37.84 13.38 28.20
CA LEU A 11 -36.41 13.44 27.89
C LEU A 11 -36.19 12.89 26.48
N ILE A 12 -36.08 13.81 25.51
CA ILE A 12 -35.60 13.51 24.16
C ILE A 12 -34.09 13.28 24.30
N VAL A 13 -33.69 12.02 24.47
CA VAL A 13 -32.29 11.61 24.35
C VAL A 13 -31.98 11.56 22.86
N THR A 14 -31.55 12.68 22.28
CA THR A 14 -30.92 12.67 20.96
C THR A 14 -29.58 11.95 21.12
N ALA A 15 -29.56 10.65 20.84
CA ALA A 15 -28.33 9.92 20.62
C ALA A 15 -27.65 10.56 19.40
N CYS A 16 -26.66 11.40 19.66
CA CYS A 16 -25.77 11.91 18.64
C CYS A 16 -24.90 10.74 18.19
N SER A 17 -25.35 9.97 17.20
CA SER A 17 -24.52 8.98 16.54
C SER A 17 -23.36 9.71 15.87
N GLU A 18 -22.13 9.39 16.24
CA GLU A 18 -20.95 9.89 15.51
C GLU A 18 -21.12 9.54 14.02
N PRO A 19 -20.78 10.45 13.10
CA PRO A 19 -20.85 10.14 11.67
C PRO A 19 -19.97 8.93 11.38
N SER A 20 -20.56 7.82 10.95
CA SER A 20 -19.79 6.63 10.56
C SER A 20 -18.95 6.96 9.34
N VAL A 21 -17.64 6.71 9.40
CA VAL A 21 -16.74 6.89 8.26
C VAL A 21 -16.99 5.76 7.26
N ASN A 22 -17.28 6.09 5.99
CA ASN A 22 -17.35 5.06 4.96
C ASN A 22 -15.94 4.60 4.60
N ILE A 23 -15.66 3.30 4.77
CA ILE A 23 -14.37 2.69 4.44
C ILE A 23 -14.53 1.82 3.20
N GLU A 24 -14.15 2.37 2.04
CA GLU A 24 -14.05 1.61 0.80
C GLU A 24 -12.86 0.64 0.88
N ARG A 25 -12.96 -0.53 0.24
CA ARG A 25 -11.88 -1.52 0.24
C ARG A 25 -11.00 -1.43 -1.00
N GLY A 26 -9.69 -1.31 -0.78
CA GLY A 26 -8.68 -1.32 -1.81
C GLY A 26 -7.77 -2.54 -1.75
N ILE A 27 -7.09 -2.82 -2.85
CA ILE A 27 -5.93 -3.70 -2.84
C ILE A 27 -4.91 -3.24 -3.87
N TYR A 28 -3.64 -3.39 -3.52
CA TYR A 28 -2.52 -3.12 -4.41
C TYR A 28 -2.18 -4.35 -5.26
N PHE A 29 -1.67 -4.08 -6.46
CA PHE A 29 -0.91 -4.98 -7.31
C PHE A 29 0.40 -4.28 -7.75
N TRP A 30 1.56 -4.80 -7.35
CA TRP A 30 2.86 -4.11 -7.42
C TRP A 30 3.98 -4.90 -8.10
N GLU A 31 3.63 -5.72 -9.09
CA GLU A 31 4.57 -6.52 -9.89
C GLU A 31 4.67 -6.06 -11.34
N ASN A 32 5.84 -6.28 -11.95
CA ASN A 32 6.12 -5.94 -13.35
C ASN A 32 6.04 -7.15 -14.28
N ASP A 33 6.39 -8.34 -13.80
CA ASP A 33 6.62 -9.53 -14.64
C ASP A 33 5.47 -10.54 -14.63
N THR A 34 4.34 -10.17 -14.04
CA THR A 34 3.12 -10.99 -14.05
C THR A 34 2.32 -10.71 -15.32
N PRO A 35 2.18 -11.68 -16.24
CA PRO A 35 1.62 -11.42 -17.57
C PRO A 35 0.09 -11.25 -17.56
N ARG A 36 -0.59 -11.80 -16.56
CA ARG A 36 -2.06 -11.86 -16.52
C ARG A 36 -2.59 -12.00 -15.09
N LEU A 37 -3.68 -11.29 -14.80
CA LEU A 37 -4.58 -11.60 -13.69
C LEU A 37 -5.89 -12.15 -14.25
N SER A 38 -6.32 -13.31 -13.75
CA SER A 38 -7.44 -14.10 -14.28
C SER A 38 -8.53 -14.36 -13.24
N SER A 39 -9.53 -15.17 -13.60
CA SER A 39 -10.67 -15.53 -12.75
C SER A 39 -10.33 -15.90 -11.31
N GLY A 40 -9.26 -16.66 -11.05
CA GLY A 40 -8.88 -17.03 -9.67
C GLY A 40 -8.54 -15.83 -8.79
N ASN A 41 -8.01 -14.75 -9.37
CA ASN A 41 -7.82 -13.49 -8.68
C ASN A 41 -9.16 -12.76 -8.48
N SER A 42 -10.09 -12.84 -9.45
CA SER A 42 -11.44 -12.28 -9.31
C SER A 42 -12.16 -12.83 -8.09
N ASP A 43 -12.14 -14.16 -7.88
CA ASP A 43 -12.83 -14.78 -6.74
C ASP A 43 -12.31 -14.27 -5.39
N ALA A 44 -11.00 -14.08 -5.27
CA ALA A 44 -10.39 -13.48 -4.07
C ALA A 44 -10.81 -12.02 -3.89
N LEU A 45 -10.81 -11.24 -4.98
CA LEU A 45 -11.25 -9.85 -4.97
C LEU A 45 -12.74 -9.71 -4.63
N ASP A 46 -13.58 -10.63 -5.11
CA ASP A 46 -15.03 -10.70 -4.87
C ASP A 46 -15.28 -11.05 -3.40
N SER A 47 -14.59 -12.09 -2.91
CA SER A 47 -14.70 -12.51 -1.51
C SER A 47 -14.23 -11.45 -0.52
N LEU A 48 -13.26 -10.61 -0.91
CA LEU A 48 -12.77 -9.49 -0.11
C LEU A 48 -13.57 -8.19 -0.29
N ASN A 49 -14.62 -8.21 -1.12
CA ASN A 49 -15.42 -7.04 -1.47
C ASN A 49 -14.55 -5.84 -1.90
N ILE A 50 -13.51 -6.09 -2.70
CA ILE A 50 -12.59 -5.05 -3.16
C ILE A 50 -13.32 -4.14 -4.16
N GLU A 51 -13.21 -2.83 -3.95
CA GLU A 51 -13.82 -1.78 -4.77
C GLU A 51 -12.78 -1.02 -5.59
N LYS A 52 -11.54 -0.89 -5.08
CA LYS A 52 -10.43 -0.21 -5.75
C LYS A 52 -9.24 -1.13 -5.97
N LEU A 53 -8.72 -1.14 -7.20
CA LEU A 53 -7.55 -1.90 -7.58
C LEU A 53 -6.41 -0.96 -7.95
N TYR A 54 -5.42 -0.84 -7.07
CA TYR A 54 -4.25 0.00 -7.24
C TYR A 54 -3.15 -0.78 -7.96
N ILE A 55 -2.91 -0.50 -9.24
CA ILE A 55 -1.95 -1.29 -10.06
C ILE A 55 -0.76 -0.45 -10.44
N LYS A 56 0.46 -0.89 -10.09
CA LYS A 56 1.69 -0.31 -10.65
C LYS A 56 1.77 -0.64 -12.13
N ILE A 57 1.73 0.40 -12.98
CA ILE A 57 1.76 0.22 -14.44
C ILE A 57 3.13 0.43 -15.05
N PHE A 58 3.93 1.32 -14.48
CA PHE A 58 5.33 1.53 -14.84
C PHE A 58 6.04 2.32 -13.75
N GLU A 59 7.36 2.35 -13.87
CA GLU A 59 8.23 3.13 -13.02
C GLU A 59 8.88 4.25 -13.86
N VAL A 60 9.35 5.31 -13.24
CA VAL A 60 10.09 6.38 -13.93
C VAL A 60 11.44 6.55 -13.27
N ASP A 61 12.46 6.55 -14.10
CA ASP A 61 13.82 6.82 -13.67
C ASP A 61 14.55 7.83 -14.55
N ARG A 62 15.60 8.44 -14.01
CA ARG A 62 16.53 9.28 -14.77
C ARG A 62 17.66 8.43 -15.32
N VAL A 63 17.69 8.26 -16.64
CA VAL A 63 18.66 7.45 -17.38
C VAL A 63 19.26 8.26 -18.53
N SER A 64 20.58 8.44 -18.49
CA SER A 64 21.33 9.25 -19.49
C SER A 64 20.77 10.67 -19.60
N GLU A 65 20.67 11.37 -18.46
CA GLU A 65 20.15 12.74 -18.36
C GLU A 65 18.71 12.96 -18.86
N LYS A 66 17.92 11.90 -18.99
CA LYS A 66 16.51 11.99 -19.37
C LYS A 66 15.64 11.18 -18.44
N ASN A 67 14.49 11.74 -18.08
CA ASN A 67 13.44 11.01 -17.37
C ASN A 67 12.81 10.03 -18.36
N LYS A 68 12.81 8.74 -18.02
CA LYS A 68 12.31 7.67 -18.87
C LYS A 68 11.43 6.72 -18.07
N PRO A 69 10.35 6.19 -18.66
CA PRO A 69 9.65 5.07 -18.06
C PRO A 69 10.56 3.84 -18.09
N ILE A 70 10.78 3.24 -16.92
CA ILE A 70 11.46 1.96 -16.74
C ILE A 70 10.45 0.93 -16.22
N ALA A 71 10.77 -0.36 -16.34
CA ALA A 71 9.99 -1.47 -15.77
C ALA A 71 8.47 -1.37 -16.03
N LYS A 72 8.08 -1.34 -17.30
CA LYS A 72 6.65 -1.30 -17.69
C LYS A 72 6.02 -2.66 -17.41
N SER A 73 4.91 -2.68 -16.66
CA SER A 73 4.27 -3.93 -16.22
C SER A 73 3.70 -4.72 -17.39
N SER A 74 4.13 -5.95 -17.62
CA SER A 74 3.62 -6.81 -18.70
C SER A 74 2.14 -7.23 -18.54
N LEU A 75 1.51 -6.82 -17.44
CA LEU A 75 0.21 -7.25 -16.99
C LEU A 75 -0.93 -6.94 -17.98
N ARG A 76 -1.78 -7.95 -18.16
CA ARG A 76 -3.11 -7.85 -18.76
C ARG A 76 -4.18 -8.26 -17.77
N LEU A 77 -5.24 -7.48 -17.68
CA LEU A 77 -6.43 -7.77 -16.87
C LEU A 77 -7.51 -8.39 -17.73
N GLU A 78 -8.09 -9.48 -17.23
CA GLU A 78 -9.35 -9.98 -17.75
C GLU A 78 -10.50 -9.07 -17.31
N SER A 79 -11.58 -9.01 -18.10
CA SER A 79 -12.73 -8.14 -17.82
C SER A 79 -13.37 -8.39 -16.46
N THR A 80 -13.33 -9.65 -16.00
CA THR A 80 -13.80 -10.09 -14.67
C THR A 80 -13.07 -9.36 -13.53
N ILE A 81 -11.78 -9.10 -13.68
CA ILE A 81 -10.98 -8.37 -12.67
C ILE A 81 -11.52 -6.97 -12.41
N LEU A 82 -12.03 -6.30 -13.46
CA LEU A 82 -12.54 -4.94 -13.38
C LEU A 82 -14.05 -4.87 -13.13
N GLN A 83 -14.74 -6.02 -13.06
CA GLN A 83 -16.16 -6.05 -12.81
C GLN A 83 -16.47 -5.44 -11.43
N ASN A 84 -17.28 -4.37 -11.43
CA ASN A 84 -17.65 -3.59 -10.24
C ASN A 84 -16.48 -2.94 -9.49
N ARG A 85 -15.30 -2.79 -10.13
CA ARG A 85 -14.09 -2.24 -9.50
C ARG A 85 -13.55 -1.04 -10.25
N LYS A 86 -13.05 -0.07 -9.49
CA LYS A 86 -12.33 1.09 -10.00
C LYS A 86 -10.85 0.75 -10.13
N LEU A 87 -10.30 0.87 -11.34
CA LEU A 87 -8.87 0.78 -11.57
C LEU A 87 -8.19 2.11 -11.21
N ILE A 88 -7.17 2.05 -10.36
CA ILE A 88 -6.32 3.17 -9.98
C ILE A 88 -4.89 2.90 -10.49
N PRO A 89 -4.48 3.45 -11.65
CA PRO A 89 -3.11 3.32 -12.12
C PRO A 89 -2.13 4.01 -11.18
N CYS A 90 -1.09 3.28 -10.80
CA CYS A 90 -0.03 3.71 -9.90
C CYS A 90 1.29 3.83 -10.67
N ILE A 91 2.00 4.94 -10.46
CA ILE A 91 3.27 5.22 -11.11
C ILE A 91 4.31 5.44 -10.01
N PHE A 92 5.30 4.56 -9.97
CA PHE A 92 6.44 4.73 -9.06
C PHE A 92 7.49 5.61 -9.73
N ILE A 93 7.92 6.66 -9.04
CA ILE A 93 8.94 7.57 -9.56
C ILE A 93 10.09 7.59 -8.58
N LEU A 94 11.28 7.23 -9.06
CA LEU A 94 12.47 7.21 -8.21
C LEU A 94 12.78 8.62 -7.73
N ASN A 95 13.06 8.75 -6.44
CA ASN A 95 13.30 10.05 -5.80
C ASN A 95 14.39 10.90 -6.51
N LYS A 96 15.40 10.25 -7.11
CA LYS A 96 16.47 10.95 -7.84
C LYS A 96 15.97 11.75 -9.04
N VAL A 97 14.85 11.34 -9.66
CA VAL A 97 14.18 12.12 -10.72
C VAL A 97 13.88 13.53 -10.23
N PHE A 98 13.37 13.67 -9.01
CA PHE A 98 13.01 14.97 -8.42
C PHE A 98 14.22 15.71 -7.84
N ILE A 99 15.31 15.03 -7.52
CA ILE A 99 16.56 15.68 -7.11
C ILE A 99 17.24 16.36 -8.31
N GLU A 100 17.19 15.71 -9.48
CA GLU A 100 18.06 16.03 -10.61
C GLU A 100 17.34 16.78 -11.75
N SER A 101 16.00 16.77 -11.79
CA SER A 101 15.24 17.45 -12.84
C SER A 101 15.03 18.94 -12.57
N SER A 102 15.11 19.74 -13.63
CA SER A 102 14.61 21.12 -13.70
C SER A 102 13.08 21.18 -13.75
N LYS A 103 12.49 22.36 -13.52
CA LYS A 103 11.03 22.55 -13.62
C LYS A 103 10.49 22.28 -15.03
N SER A 104 11.23 22.67 -16.07
CA SER A 104 10.85 22.41 -17.47
C SER A 104 10.79 20.91 -17.76
N GLU A 105 11.79 20.14 -17.31
CA GLU A 105 11.77 18.68 -17.45
C GLU A 105 10.60 18.04 -16.68
N LEU A 106 10.21 18.60 -15.54
CA LEU A 106 9.05 18.13 -14.78
C LEU A 106 7.71 18.48 -15.45
N ASP A 107 7.65 19.59 -16.20
CA ASP A 107 6.47 19.95 -17.00
C ASP A 107 6.25 18.97 -18.14
N GLU A 108 7.33 18.59 -18.82
CA GLU A 108 7.31 17.55 -19.86
C GLU A 108 6.97 16.19 -19.24
N LEU A 109 7.65 15.80 -18.16
CA LEU A 109 7.42 14.53 -17.49
C LEU A 109 5.96 14.37 -17.03
N ALA A 110 5.33 15.44 -16.52
CA ALA A 110 3.94 15.36 -16.09
C ALA A 110 2.98 15.04 -17.25
N LYS A 111 3.21 15.65 -18.43
CA LYS A 111 2.43 15.37 -19.65
C LYS A 111 2.68 13.93 -20.12
N ASP A 112 3.94 13.51 -20.13
CA ASP A 112 4.34 12.17 -20.57
C ASP A 112 3.77 11.07 -19.67
N VAL A 113 3.78 11.27 -18.36
CA VAL A 113 3.19 10.33 -17.39
C VAL A 113 1.69 10.19 -17.62
N VAL A 114 0.96 11.29 -17.81
CA VAL A 114 -0.50 11.26 -18.08
C VAL A 114 -0.80 10.59 -19.42
N TYR A 115 -0.06 10.94 -20.47
CA TYR A 115 -0.19 10.33 -21.79
C TYR A 115 0.10 8.83 -21.74
N LEU A 116 1.24 8.44 -21.18
CA LEU A 116 1.65 7.05 -21.10
C LEU A 116 0.69 6.23 -20.24
N THR A 117 0.20 6.78 -19.12
CA THR A 117 -0.82 6.12 -18.27
C THR A 117 -2.07 5.81 -19.07
N SER A 118 -2.62 6.81 -19.77
CA SER A 118 -3.83 6.64 -20.58
C SER A 118 -3.63 5.62 -21.69
N LYS A 119 -2.46 5.66 -22.35
CA LYS A 119 -2.09 4.69 -23.38
C LYS A 119 -1.97 3.28 -22.81
N TYR A 120 -1.28 3.12 -21.67
CA TYR A 120 -1.02 1.82 -21.07
C TYR A 120 -2.29 1.14 -20.60
N VAL A 121 -3.17 1.89 -19.93
CA VAL A 121 -4.46 1.38 -19.47
C VAL A 121 -5.28 0.85 -20.63
N ASN A 122 -5.42 1.63 -21.71
CA ASN A 122 -6.29 1.29 -22.83
C ASN A 122 -5.72 0.24 -23.80
N GLU A 123 -4.41 0.24 -24.05
CA GLU A 123 -3.79 -0.62 -25.06
C GLU A 123 -3.17 -1.89 -24.49
N LYS A 124 -2.78 -1.89 -23.21
CA LYS A 124 -1.99 -2.98 -22.61
C LYS A 124 -2.71 -3.63 -21.44
N LEU A 125 -3.09 -2.84 -20.44
CA LEU A 125 -3.61 -3.36 -19.19
C LEU A 125 -5.04 -3.90 -19.33
N ALA A 126 -5.94 -3.17 -19.98
CA ALA A 126 -7.33 -3.57 -20.15
C ALA A 126 -7.80 -3.34 -21.61
N PRO A 127 -7.21 -4.06 -22.58
CA PRO A 127 -7.47 -3.84 -24.00
C PRO A 127 -8.96 -4.06 -24.32
N GLY A 128 -9.58 -3.06 -24.95
CA GLY A 128 -10.98 -3.12 -25.39
C GLY A 128 -12.04 -2.81 -24.32
N ALA A 129 -11.65 -2.60 -23.05
CA ALA A 129 -12.59 -2.39 -21.95
C ALA A 129 -13.04 -0.92 -21.73
N ASN A 130 -12.55 0.04 -22.53
CA ASN A 130 -12.78 1.49 -22.40
C ASN A 130 -12.74 1.98 -20.93
N VAL A 131 -11.67 1.62 -20.21
CA VAL A 131 -11.56 1.84 -18.77
C VAL A 131 -11.38 3.33 -18.48
N GLN A 132 -12.35 3.91 -17.78
CA GLN A 132 -12.28 5.29 -17.31
C GLN A 132 -11.70 5.34 -15.89
N CYS A 133 -10.40 5.60 -15.77
CA CYS A 133 -9.78 5.82 -14.46
C CYS A 133 -10.20 7.20 -13.92
N SER A 134 -10.78 7.24 -12.71
CA SER A 134 -11.15 8.48 -12.01
C SER A 134 -10.00 9.09 -11.21
N GLU A 135 -8.92 8.32 -11.01
CA GLU A 135 -7.80 8.65 -10.14
C GLU A 135 -6.49 8.15 -10.78
N ILE A 136 -5.39 8.84 -10.47
CA ILE A 136 -4.02 8.37 -10.70
C ILE A 136 -3.25 8.49 -9.38
N GLN A 137 -2.47 7.48 -9.02
CA GLN A 137 -1.64 7.51 -7.82
C GLN A 137 -0.16 7.63 -8.18
N ILE A 138 0.52 8.57 -7.52
CA ILE A 138 1.96 8.77 -7.68
C ILE A 138 2.68 8.27 -6.43
N ASP A 139 3.52 7.26 -6.60
CA ASP A 139 4.36 6.73 -5.53
C ASP A 139 5.77 7.29 -5.63
N CYS A 140 6.23 7.94 -4.57
CA CYS A 140 7.59 8.45 -4.45
C CYS A 140 7.95 8.66 -2.98
N ASP A 141 9.03 8.02 -2.52
CA ASP A 141 9.65 8.33 -1.23
C ASP A 141 10.46 9.63 -1.33
N TRP A 142 9.78 10.78 -1.29
CA TRP A 142 10.45 12.07 -1.38
C TRP A 142 11.30 12.36 -0.14
N SER A 143 12.31 13.19 -0.34
CA SER A 143 13.20 13.71 0.69
C SER A 143 13.01 15.21 0.85
N VAL A 144 13.55 15.80 1.92
CA VAL A 144 13.59 17.27 2.07
C VAL A 144 14.19 17.95 0.83
N LYS A 145 15.22 17.35 0.23
CA LYS A 145 15.90 17.90 -0.96
C LYS A 145 14.99 17.89 -2.21
N SER A 146 14.19 16.84 -2.39
CA SER A 146 13.34 16.65 -3.57
C SER A 146 11.92 17.18 -3.41
N GLN A 147 11.49 17.48 -2.17
CA GLN A 147 10.15 17.91 -1.81
C GLN A 147 9.58 18.99 -2.75
N GLY A 148 10.31 20.10 -2.95
CA GLY A 148 9.84 21.21 -3.78
C GLY A 148 9.64 20.84 -5.26
N ASN A 149 10.42 19.88 -5.78
CA ASN A 149 10.30 19.37 -7.14
C ASN A 149 9.16 18.34 -7.25
N TYR A 150 9.05 17.43 -6.30
CA TYR A 150 7.95 16.48 -6.23
C TYR A 150 6.59 17.19 -6.12
N PHE A 151 6.46 18.19 -5.24
CA PHE A 151 5.21 18.94 -5.07
C PHE A 151 4.87 19.79 -6.29
N TYR A 152 5.89 20.33 -6.97
CA TYR A 152 5.68 20.99 -8.26
C TYR A 152 5.11 20.00 -9.29
N PHE A 153 5.74 18.83 -9.42
CA PHE A 153 5.30 17.79 -10.33
C PHE A 153 3.87 17.33 -10.05
N LEU A 154 3.48 17.10 -8.78
CA LEU A 154 2.10 16.74 -8.42
C LEU A 154 1.07 17.78 -8.89
N ARG A 155 1.38 19.08 -8.79
CA ARG A 155 0.51 20.15 -9.33
C ARG A 155 0.40 20.08 -10.85
N GLN A 156 1.49 19.75 -11.55
CA GLN A 156 1.49 19.61 -13.00
C GLN A 156 0.70 18.38 -13.45
N ILE A 157 0.83 17.26 -12.72
CA ILE A 157 -0.02 16.06 -12.93
C ILE A 157 -1.48 16.42 -12.73
N LYS A 158 -1.85 17.13 -11.66
CA LYS A 158 -3.24 17.55 -11.42
C LYS A 158 -3.82 18.38 -12.58
N LYS A 159 -3.04 19.31 -13.14
CA LYS A 159 -3.43 20.10 -14.32
C LYS A 159 -3.61 19.25 -15.59
N ALA A 160 -2.73 18.27 -15.80
CA ALA A 160 -2.76 17.42 -16.99
C ALA A 160 -3.84 16.34 -16.91
N TRP A 161 -4.04 15.72 -15.73
CA TRP A 161 -4.99 14.63 -15.50
C TRP A 161 -6.43 15.10 -15.37
N LYS A 162 -6.66 16.27 -14.75
CA LYS A 162 -7.99 16.89 -14.54
C LYS A 162 -9.02 16.02 -13.79
N LYS A 163 -8.56 14.98 -13.10
CA LYS A 163 -9.34 14.15 -12.18
C LYS A 163 -8.54 13.98 -10.87
N ASN A 164 -8.93 13.06 -10.00
CA ASN A 164 -8.28 12.89 -8.71
C ASN A 164 -6.81 12.45 -8.87
N VAL A 165 -5.93 13.04 -8.07
CA VAL A 165 -4.54 12.64 -7.92
C VAL A 165 -4.33 12.25 -6.47
N SER A 166 -3.87 11.02 -6.22
CA SER A 166 -3.41 10.60 -4.91
C SER A 166 -1.90 10.36 -4.90
N CYS A 167 -1.32 10.29 -3.72
CA CYS A 167 0.05 9.85 -3.56
C CYS A 167 0.19 8.85 -2.42
N THR A 168 1.28 8.11 -2.41
CA THR A 168 1.67 7.36 -1.23
C THR A 168 2.30 8.30 -0.20
N LEU A 169 2.22 7.93 1.08
CA LEU A 169 2.74 8.68 2.21
C LEU A 169 3.36 7.71 3.21
N ARG A 170 4.66 7.84 3.48
CA ARG A 170 5.32 7.06 4.53
C ARG A 170 5.00 7.66 5.91
N LEU A 171 5.11 6.85 6.97
CA LEU A 171 4.85 7.28 8.35
C LEU A 171 5.74 8.46 8.81
N TYR A 172 7.01 8.53 8.35
CA TYR A 172 7.91 9.62 8.73
C TYR A 172 7.45 10.98 8.17
N PRO A 173 7.21 11.16 6.85
CA PRO A 173 6.59 12.37 6.32
C PRO A 173 5.22 12.71 6.91
N TYR A 174 4.41 11.70 7.26
CA TYR A 174 3.15 11.92 7.98
C TYR A 174 3.39 12.62 9.32
N LYS A 175 4.19 12.03 10.21
CA LYS A 175 4.46 12.58 11.54
C LYS A 175 5.19 13.93 11.49
N PHE A 176 6.12 14.10 10.56
CA PHE A 176 6.96 15.28 10.44
C PHE A 176 6.56 16.17 9.25
N HIS A 177 5.26 16.34 9.02
CA HIS A 177 4.71 17.07 7.88
C HIS A 177 5.11 18.56 7.85
N GLU A 178 5.43 19.18 8.98
CA GLU A 178 5.95 20.56 9.00
C GLU A 178 7.30 20.67 8.29
N LYS A 179 8.12 19.62 8.41
CA LYS A 179 9.43 19.52 7.75
C LYS A 179 9.32 18.95 6.35
N MET A 180 8.53 17.89 6.19
CA MET A 180 8.41 17.14 4.93
C MET A 180 7.38 17.72 3.97
N GLY A 181 6.57 18.67 4.45
CA GLY A 181 5.45 19.29 3.77
C GLY A 181 4.28 18.36 3.52
N VAL A 182 3.18 18.96 3.09
CA VAL A 182 1.97 18.24 2.70
C VAL A 182 1.90 18.21 1.16
N PRO A 183 1.80 17.03 0.54
CA PRO A 183 1.76 16.90 -0.91
C PRO A 183 0.50 17.57 -1.47
N PRO A 184 0.59 18.35 -2.56
CA PRO A 184 -0.56 19.05 -3.17
C PRO A 184 -1.39 18.12 -4.06
N CYS A 185 -1.88 17.03 -3.48
CA CYS A 185 -2.77 16.04 -4.09
C CYS A 185 -4.16 16.09 -3.44
N ASP A 186 -5.11 15.29 -3.93
CA ASP A 186 -6.46 15.23 -3.38
C ASP A 186 -6.54 14.36 -2.13
N ARG A 187 -5.70 13.31 -2.04
CA ARG A 187 -5.66 12.33 -0.94
C ARG A 187 -4.29 11.67 -0.84
N ALA A 188 -3.95 11.11 0.32
CA ALA A 188 -2.71 10.35 0.49
C ALA A 188 -2.94 8.98 1.14
N MET A 189 -2.29 7.94 0.58
CA MET A 189 -2.28 6.58 1.14
C MET A 189 -1.14 6.43 2.15
N LEU A 190 -1.48 6.38 3.43
CA LEU A 190 -0.53 6.15 4.52
C LEU A 190 -0.10 4.68 4.53
N MET A 191 1.16 4.44 4.14
CA MET A 191 1.75 3.11 4.04
C MET A 191 2.23 2.61 5.40
N CYS A 192 1.46 1.73 6.03
CA CYS A 192 1.72 1.20 7.37
C CYS A 192 2.48 -0.14 7.31
N TYR A 193 3.58 -0.17 6.57
CA TYR A 193 4.44 -1.37 6.41
C TYR A 193 5.87 -1.01 6.02
N ASN A 194 6.77 -2.00 6.07
CA ASN A 194 8.22 -1.84 5.95
C ASN A 194 8.74 -0.82 6.96
N LEU A 195 8.43 -1.03 8.24
CA LEU A 195 8.62 -0.04 9.30
C LEU A 195 10.03 -0.01 9.88
N LEU A 196 10.74 -1.13 9.80
CA LEU A 196 12.07 -1.27 10.41
C LEU A 196 13.12 -1.61 9.35
N ASN A 197 14.37 -1.28 9.65
CA ASN A 197 15.49 -1.77 8.83
C ASN A 197 15.71 -3.26 9.13
N PRO A 198 15.62 -4.16 8.14
CA PRO A 198 15.70 -5.61 8.38
C PRO A 198 17.03 -6.08 8.96
N ILE A 199 18.14 -5.50 8.47
CA ILE A 199 19.51 -5.81 8.92
C ILE A 199 19.72 -5.39 10.38
N LYS A 200 19.22 -4.22 10.78
CA LYS A 200 19.38 -3.71 12.15
C LYS A 200 18.44 -4.38 13.17
N ASN A 201 17.44 -5.13 12.72
CA ASN A 201 16.39 -5.69 13.59
C ASN A 201 16.24 -7.21 13.40
N PRO A 202 17.27 -8.02 13.73
CA PRO A 202 17.29 -9.45 13.42
C PRO A 202 16.22 -10.27 14.16
N ARG A 203 15.59 -9.71 15.19
CA ARG A 203 14.59 -10.41 16.03
C ARG A 203 13.15 -9.91 15.88
N LYS A 204 12.94 -8.87 15.08
CA LYS A 204 11.61 -8.27 14.86
C LYS A 204 11.13 -8.56 13.45
N ASN A 205 9.80 -8.61 13.30
CA ASN A 205 9.15 -8.49 12.01
C ASN A 205 9.33 -7.04 11.53
N THR A 206 10.01 -6.85 10.41
CA THR A 206 10.32 -5.51 9.89
C THR A 206 9.31 -5.02 8.88
N ILE A 207 8.42 -5.91 8.41
CA ILE A 207 7.25 -5.55 7.63
C ILE A 207 6.29 -4.72 8.51
N LEU A 208 5.91 -5.23 9.69
CA LEU A 208 4.98 -4.57 10.61
C LEU A 208 5.42 -4.79 12.05
N ASP A 209 5.63 -3.70 12.79
CA ASP A 209 5.96 -3.68 14.22
C ASP A 209 5.08 -2.63 14.89
N ILE A 210 4.19 -3.06 15.78
CA ILE A 210 3.14 -2.19 16.38
C ILE A 210 3.76 -1.10 17.25
N ASP A 211 4.81 -1.43 18.00
CA ASP A 211 5.53 -0.46 18.83
C ASP A 211 6.15 0.63 17.95
N GLU A 212 6.78 0.27 16.82
CA GLU A 212 7.32 1.23 15.87
C GLU A 212 6.22 2.07 15.23
N MET A 213 5.13 1.45 14.78
CA MET A 213 3.99 2.15 14.16
C MET A 213 3.37 3.19 15.10
N SER A 214 3.21 2.85 16.38
CA SER A 214 2.61 3.73 17.39
C SER A 214 3.35 5.06 17.53
N LYS A 215 4.68 5.05 17.38
CA LYS A 215 5.52 6.25 17.46
C LYS A 215 5.20 7.26 16.38
N TYR A 216 4.58 6.86 15.27
CA TYR A 216 4.22 7.77 14.17
C TYR A 216 2.76 8.19 14.21
N LEU A 217 1.87 7.36 14.75
CA LEU A 217 0.42 7.64 14.81
C LEU A 217 -0.02 8.35 16.09
N ASP A 218 0.79 8.33 17.16
CA ASP A 218 0.56 9.15 18.35
C ASP A 218 0.86 10.63 18.04
N THR A 219 -0.13 11.29 17.44
CA THR A 219 -0.04 12.67 16.94
C THR A 219 -1.25 13.47 17.40
N LYS A 220 -1.03 14.73 17.78
CA LYS A 220 -2.09 15.67 18.23
C LYS A 220 -2.55 16.63 17.12
N PHE A 221 -2.30 16.29 15.87
CA PHE A 221 -2.64 17.12 14.72
C PHE A 221 -3.58 16.41 13.76
N ASP A 222 -4.24 17.21 12.94
CA ASP A 222 -5.06 16.73 11.83
C ASP A 222 -4.26 16.89 10.55
N TYR A 223 -4.05 15.80 9.83
CA TYR A 223 -3.30 15.88 8.59
C TYR A 223 -4.09 16.72 7.56
N PRO A 224 -3.47 17.71 6.86
CA PRO A 224 -4.25 18.71 6.12
C PRO A 224 -4.98 18.22 4.86
N ILE A 225 -4.79 16.97 4.45
CA ILE A 225 -5.51 16.34 3.33
C ILE A 225 -6.07 14.99 3.76
N PRO A 226 -7.15 14.49 3.14
CA PRO A 226 -7.73 13.18 3.44
C PRO A 226 -6.69 12.06 3.35
N LEU A 227 -6.75 11.14 4.33
CA LEU A 227 -5.87 9.99 4.42
C LEU A 227 -6.64 8.70 4.13
N ASP A 228 -5.97 7.84 3.38
CA ASP A 228 -6.30 6.44 3.16
C ASP A 228 -5.21 5.59 3.85
N ILE A 229 -5.46 4.29 4.10
CA ILE A 229 -4.52 3.42 4.81
C ILE A 229 -4.19 2.20 3.97
N ALA A 230 -2.90 1.81 3.94
CA ALA A 230 -2.49 0.52 3.40
C ALA A 230 -1.80 -0.35 4.46
N LEU A 231 -2.27 -1.60 4.63
CA LEU A 231 -1.69 -2.61 5.51
C LEU A 231 -1.12 -3.83 4.74
N PRO A 232 -0.05 -4.45 5.28
CA PRO A 232 0.65 -5.54 4.63
C PRO A 232 -0.02 -6.90 4.84
N VAL A 233 -0.29 -7.61 3.75
CA VAL A 233 -0.69 -9.04 3.69
C VAL A 233 0.30 -9.78 2.80
N TYR A 234 1.58 -9.71 3.15
CA TYR A 234 2.64 -10.46 2.47
C TYR A 234 3.69 -10.98 3.44
N SER A 235 4.58 -11.81 2.92
CA SER A 235 5.78 -12.26 3.58
C SER A 235 7.01 -12.03 2.71
N TRP A 236 8.16 -12.04 3.34
CA TRP A 236 9.45 -12.13 2.65
C TRP A 236 10.44 -12.99 3.41
N LEU A 237 11.42 -13.50 2.67
CA LEU A 237 12.51 -14.33 3.13
C LEU A 237 13.79 -13.52 2.97
N GLN A 238 14.40 -13.10 4.08
CA GLN A 238 15.73 -12.51 4.04
C GLN A 238 16.76 -13.64 4.11
N CYS A 239 17.56 -13.79 3.07
CA CYS A 239 18.50 -14.88 2.92
C CYS A 239 19.91 -14.46 3.34
N TYR A 240 20.59 -15.30 4.11
CA TYR A 240 21.91 -15.04 4.67
C TYR A 240 22.87 -16.21 4.46
N ASP A 241 24.10 -15.90 4.03
CA ASP A 241 25.25 -16.80 4.09
C ASP A 241 25.95 -16.53 5.43
N ARG A 242 25.70 -17.41 6.41
CA ARG A 242 26.00 -17.17 7.82
C ARG A 242 25.36 -15.86 8.30
N GLU A 243 26.15 -14.81 8.51
CA GLU A 243 25.70 -13.48 8.94
C GLU A 243 25.67 -12.44 7.79
N ARG A 244 26.05 -12.85 6.57
CA ARG A 244 26.10 -11.97 5.41
C ARG A 244 24.79 -12.02 4.63
N PHE A 245 24.11 -10.89 4.54
CA PHE A 245 22.89 -10.74 3.74
C PHE A 245 23.15 -11.00 2.24
N LYS A 246 22.29 -11.81 1.61
CA LYS A 246 22.38 -12.19 0.19
C LYS A 246 21.28 -11.54 -0.65
N GLY A 247 20.09 -11.38 -0.09
CA GLY A 247 18.94 -10.88 -0.83
C GLY A 247 17.62 -11.15 -0.10
N VAL A 248 16.54 -10.66 -0.70
CA VAL A 248 15.17 -10.89 -0.25
C VAL A 248 14.43 -11.68 -1.33
N VAL A 249 13.70 -12.71 -0.92
CA VAL A 249 12.74 -13.41 -1.77
C VAL A 249 11.33 -13.11 -1.25
N HIS A 250 10.43 -12.71 -2.13
CA HIS A 250 9.03 -12.44 -1.78
C HIS A 250 8.19 -13.72 -1.85
N GLY A 251 7.26 -13.87 -0.90
CA GLY A 251 6.31 -14.97 -0.89
C GLY A 251 6.53 -16.00 0.21
N PRO A 252 5.71 -17.07 0.21
CA PRO A 252 5.66 -18.05 1.29
C PRO A 252 6.93 -18.89 1.39
N ILE A 253 7.28 -19.25 2.62
CA ILE A 253 8.36 -20.21 2.87
C ILE A 253 7.94 -21.65 2.56
N GLU A 254 6.63 -21.92 2.51
CA GLU A 254 6.04 -23.25 2.52
C GLU A 254 6.48 -24.12 1.33
N GLU A 255 6.81 -23.49 0.20
CA GLU A 255 7.42 -24.16 -0.97
C GLU A 255 8.75 -24.84 -0.64
N TYR A 256 9.49 -24.29 0.33
CA TYR A 256 10.82 -24.75 0.73
C TYR A 256 10.82 -25.52 2.06
N ALA A 257 9.65 -25.77 2.66
CA ALA A 257 9.53 -26.39 3.98
C ALA A 257 10.34 -27.71 4.14
N PRO A 258 10.40 -28.63 3.15
CA PRO A 258 11.20 -29.86 3.29
C PRO A 258 12.71 -29.63 3.40
N LEU A 259 13.19 -28.45 2.98
CA LEU A 259 14.61 -28.08 2.95
C LEU A 259 15.01 -27.23 4.17
N LEU A 260 14.09 -27.02 5.13
CA LEU A 260 14.25 -26.05 6.20
C LEU A 260 14.07 -26.70 7.57
N SER A 261 14.88 -26.25 8.53
CA SER A 261 14.67 -26.52 9.95
C SER A 261 14.45 -25.22 10.69
N HIS A 262 13.37 -25.14 11.47
CA HIS A 262 13.10 -24.00 12.32
C HIS A 262 14.12 -23.94 13.46
N GLU A 263 14.78 -22.78 13.61
CA GLU A 263 15.71 -22.57 14.71
C GLU A 263 14.99 -21.95 15.91
N LYS A 264 14.74 -20.63 15.83
CA LYS A 264 14.10 -19.86 16.89
C LYS A 264 13.51 -18.57 16.31
N GLY A 265 12.31 -18.24 16.76
CA GLY A 265 11.62 -17.03 16.34
C GLY A 265 11.41 -17.04 14.82
N LEU A 266 11.95 -16.02 14.15
CA LEU A 266 11.80 -15.82 12.70
C LEU A 266 12.82 -16.61 11.86
N TRP A 267 13.74 -17.34 12.48
CA TRP A 267 14.90 -17.92 11.81
C TRP A 267 14.75 -19.41 11.49
N TYR A 268 15.18 -19.75 10.28
CA TYR A 268 15.24 -21.09 9.72
C TYR A 268 16.65 -21.34 9.16
N SER A 269 17.08 -22.59 9.18
CA SER A 269 18.34 -23.05 8.57
C SER A 269 18.09 -23.99 7.40
N MET A 270 18.86 -23.80 6.33
CA MET A 270 18.86 -24.68 5.17
C MET A 270 19.47 -26.04 5.50
N GLN A 271 18.75 -27.12 5.17
CA GLN A 271 19.18 -28.50 5.41
C GLN A 271 19.93 -29.11 4.23
N ALA A 272 19.81 -28.52 3.04
CA ALA A 272 20.48 -28.93 1.81
C ALA A 272 20.78 -27.71 0.92
N ASP A 273 21.72 -27.88 0.00
CA ASP A 273 21.99 -26.90 -1.04
C ASP A 273 20.81 -26.84 -2.01
N THR A 274 20.37 -25.64 -2.37
CA THR A 274 19.27 -25.43 -3.32
C THR A 274 19.34 -24.04 -3.96
N VAL A 275 18.42 -23.74 -4.86
CA VAL A 275 18.16 -22.38 -5.33
C VAL A 275 16.77 -21.98 -4.87
N ILE A 276 16.66 -20.84 -4.19
CA ILE A 276 15.41 -20.20 -3.80
C ILE A 276 15.23 -18.98 -4.68
N SER A 277 14.22 -19.01 -5.57
CA SER A 277 14.08 -18.02 -6.65
C SER A 277 15.35 -17.94 -7.52
N ASP A 278 16.14 -16.89 -7.42
CA ASP A 278 17.41 -16.68 -8.11
C ASP A 278 18.63 -16.77 -7.17
N LEU A 279 18.42 -17.06 -5.88
CA LEU A 279 19.47 -17.13 -4.86
C LEU A 279 19.90 -18.58 -4.61
N TYR A 280 21.16 -18.88 -4.93
CA TYR A 280 21.78 -20.15 -4.55
C TYR A 280 22.06 -20.20 -3.04
N MET A 281 21.41 -21.11 -2.31
CA MET A 281 21.50 -21.31 -0.86
C MET A 281 22.25 -22.59 -0.52
N ARG A 282 23.15 -22.54 0.45
CA ARG A 282 23.92 -23.71 0.92
C ARG A 282 23.29 -24.31 2.16
N LYS A 283 23.54 -25.59 2.43
CA LYS A 283 23.29 -26.19 3.74
C LYS A 283 23.96 -25.35 4.84
N GLY A 284 23.18 -24.97 5.84
CA GLY A 284 23.61 -24.09 6.93
C GLY A 284 23.42 -22.59 6.67
N ASP A 285 23.09 -22.16 5.44
CA ASP A 285 22.61 -20.78 5.22
C ASP A 285 21.31 -20.56 6.00
N ARG A 286 21.05 -19.31 6.38
CA ARG A 286 19.93 -18.94 7.24
C ARG A 286 18.92 -18.09 6.50
N ILE A 287 17.65 -18.28 6.84
CA ILE A 287 16.54 -17.51 6.31
C ILE A 287 15.79 -16.90 7.49
N LYS A 288 15.56 -15.59 7.42
CA LYS A 288 14.62 -14.90 8.30
C LYS A 288 13.30 -14.76 7.55
N LEU A 289 12.30 -15.53 7.97
CA LEU A 289 10.93 -15.40 7.50
C LEU A 289 10.23 -14.31 8.28
N GLU A 290 9.71 -13.32 7.58
CA GLU A 290 8.77 -12.37 8.17
C GLU A 290 7.46 -12.46 7.41
N ARG A 291 6.39 -12.76 8.15
CA ARG A 291 5.01 -12.79 7.69
C ARG A 291 4.19 -12.04 8.71
N VAL A 292 3.29 -11.19 8.24
CA VAL A 292 2.39 -10.45 9.11
C VAL A 292 1.26 -11.38 9.57
N SER A 293 1.02 -11.45 10.86
CA SER A 293 -0.01 -12.32 11.45
C SER A 293 -1.37 -11.62 11.52
N ASN A 294 -2.44 -12.41 11.65
CA ASN A 294 -3.78 -11.88 11.96
C ASN A 294 -3.82 -11.06 13.25
N LYS A 295 -2.97 -11.40 14.23
CA LYS A 295 -2.85 -10.65 15.47
C LYS A 295 -2.23 -9.28 15.20
N GLU A 296 -1.08 -9.21 14.52
CA GLU A 296 -0.43 -7.94 14.17
C GLU A 296 -1.35 -7.05 13.32
N LEU A 297 -2.09 -7.61 12.35
CA LEU A 297 -3.08 -6.85 11.60
C LEU A 297 -4.20 -6.32 12.50
N SER A 298 -4.70 -7.13 13.43
CA SER A 298 -5.75 -6.70 14.36
C SER A 298 -5.26 -5.58 15.27
N ASP A 299 -4.05 -5.69 15.81
CA ASP A 299 -3.41 -4.68 16.65
C ASP A 299 -3.18 -3.38 15.86
N ALA A 300 -2.75 -3.47 14.59
CA ALA A 300 -2.56 -2.31 13.74
C ALA A 300 -3.88 -1.58 13.44
N ILE A 301 -4.97 -2.33 13.20
CA ILE A 301 -6.31 -1.76 13.01
C ILE A 301 -6.78 -1.02 14.26
N ASP A 302 -6.59 -1.60 15.45
CA ASP A 302 -6.96 -0.93 16.70
C ASP A 302 -6.13 0.33 16.94
N LEU A 303 -4.84 0.30 16.59
CA LEU A 303 -3.97 1.47 16.66
C LEU A 303 -4.40 2.58 15.68
N ILE A 304 -4.71 2.24 14.42
CA ILE A 304 -5.20 3.20 13.42
C ILE A 304 -6.51 3.85 13.89
N LYS A 305 -7.44 3.04 14.40
CA LYS A 305 -8.73 3.54 14.90
C LYS A 305 -8.53 4.49 16.07
N SER A 306 -7.78 4.06 17.08
CA SER A 306 -7.55 4.86 18.28
C SER A 306 -6.71 6.11 18.05
N SER A 307 -5.88 6.14 17.01
CA SER A 307 -5.10 7.33 16.66
C SER A 307 -5.93 8.45 16.04
N GLY A 308 -7.17 8.17 15.58
CA GLY A 308 -8.02 9.16 14.94
C GLY A 308 -7.48 9.69 13.61
N VAL A 309 -6.59 8.93 12.95
CA VAL A 309 -5.96 9.33 11.68
C VAL A 309 -6.96 9.35 10.51
N LEU A 310 -8.00 8.52 10.60
CA LEU A 310 -9.12 8.49 9.66
C LEU A 310 -10.26 9.36 10.16
N LYS A 311 -10.47 10.52 9.52
CA LYS A 311 -11.51 11.50 9.91
C LYS A 311 -12.64 11.69 8.90
N ASN A 312 -12.44 11.21 7.68
CA ASN A 312 -13.37 11.32 6.56
C ASN A 312 -13.47 9.96 5.89
N ASP A 313 -14.45 9.80 4.98
CA ASP A 313 -14.51 8.66 4.07
C ASP A 313 -13.13 8.35 3.50
N ALA A 314 -12.72 7.10 3.59
CA ALA A 314 -11.36 6.67 3.32
C ALA A 314 -11.33 5.34 2.60
N VAL A 315 -10.16 5.02 2.03
CA VAL A 315 -9.89 3.70 1.47
C VAL A 315 -9.00 2.94 2.45
N PHE A 316 -9.40 1.73 2.80
CA PHE A 316 -8.53 0.78 3.48
C PHE A 316 -8.05 -0.26 2.46
N SER A 317 -6.74 -0.30 2.25
CA SER A 317 -6.10 -1.11 1.23
C SER A 317 -5.23 -2.21 1.81
N TYR A 318 -5.27 -3.38 1.18
CA TYR A 318 -4.29 -4.42 1.38
C TYR A 318 -3.12 -4.29 0.41
N PHE A 319 -1.91 -4.54 0.87
CA PHE A 319 -0.72 -4.73 0.04
C PHE A 319 -0.20 -6.14 0.32
N HIS A 320 -0.30 -7.15 -0.54
CA HIS A 320 -0.36 -7.12 -2.01
C HIS A 320 -1.15 -8.33 -2.58
N LEU A 321 -1.99 -8.11 -3.62
CA LEU A 321 -2.82 -9.11 -4.33
C LEU A 321 -2.04 -10.27 -4.98
N SER A 322 -0.78 -10.10 -5.41
CA SER A 322 -0.06 -11.18 -6.11
C SER A 322 0.38 -12.32 -5.20
N SER A 323 0.32 -12.10 -3.89
CA SER A 323 0.95 -13.02 -2.96
C SER A 323 0.07 -14.26 -2.82
N GLN A 324 0.68 -15.45 -2.96
CA GLN A 324 0.11 -16.69 -2.42
C GLN A 324 -0.19 -16.57 -0.91
N GLU A 325 0.15 -15.45 -0.28
CA GLU A 325 -0.03 -15.17 1.13
C GLU A 325 -1.50 -14.99 1.52
N LEU A 326 -2.37 -14.49 0.62
CA LEU A 326 -3.78 -14.31 0.93
C LEU A 326 -4.45 -15.61 1.42
N LYS A 327 -3.94 -16.79 1.01
CA LYS A 327 -4.45 -18.10 1.46
C LYS A 327 -4.22 -18.38 2.95
N PHE A 328 -3.30 -17.66 3.61
CA PHE A 328 -3.04 -17.79 5.05
C PHE A 328 -3.94 -16.90 5.91
N TYR A 329 -4.85 -16.15 5.29
CA TYR A 329 -5.83 -15.31 5.97
C TYR A 329 -7.24 -15.74 5.54
N SER A 330 -8.17 -15.82 6.48
CA SER A 330 -9.58 -16.00 6.11
C SER A 330 -10.14 -14.69 5.57
N TYR A 331 -10.87 -14.75 4.45
CA TYR A 331 -11.53 -13.58 3.87
C TYR A 331 -12.52 -12.92 4.84
N GLU A 332 -13.22 -13.69 5.68
CA GLU A 332 -14.08 -13.15 6.74
C GLU A 332 -13.31 -12.21 7.69
N LYS A 333 -12.15 -12.68 8.19
CA LYS A 333 -11.30 -11.86 9.08
C LYS A 333 -10.79 -10.61 8.36
N LEU A 334 -10.33 -10.73 7.12
CA LEU A 334 -9.89 -9.56 6.34
C LEU A 334 -11.04 -8.58 6.09
N ASN A 335 -12.24 -9.06 5.77
CA ASN A 335 -13.40 -8.20 5.59
C ASN A 335 -13.75 -7.45 6.89
N SER A 336 -13.62 -8.09 8.04
CA SER A 336 -13.92 -7.49 9.34
C SER A 336 -13.11 -6.22 9.65
N TYR A 337 -11.90 -6.06 9.09
CA TYR A 337 -11.03 -4.93 9.39
C TYR A 337 -11.58 -3.60 8.89
N SER A 338 -12.11 -3.56 7.67
CA SER A 338 -12.78 -2.37 7.14
C SER A 338 -13.98 -1.94 8.02
N SER A 339 -14.82 -2.88 8.44
CA SER A 339 -15.97 -2.61 9.32
C SER A 339 -15.54 -2.14 10.71
N ARG A 340 -14.41 -2.63 11.23
CA ARG A 340 -13.85 -2.16 12.49
C ARG A 340 -13.33 -0.72 12.43
N LEU A 341 -12.91 -0.25 11.25
CA LEU A 341 -12.47 1.13 11.01
C LEU A 341 -13.64 2.09 10.76
N SER A 342 -14.78 1.60 10.27
CA SER A 342 -16.00 2.40 10.01
C SER A 342 -16.83 2.70 11.26
N ASN A 343 -16.90 1.72 12.17
CA ASN A 343 -17.47 1.86 13.52
C ASN A 343 -16.39 2.34 14.48
#